data_AF-A0A5B2VF04-F1
#
_entry.id   AF-A0A5B2VF04-F1
#
_cell.length_a   1.000
_cell.length_b   1.000
_cell.length_c   1.000
_cell.angle_alpha   90.00
_cell.angle_beta   90.00
_cell.angle_gamma   90.00
#
_symmetry.space_group_name_H-M   'P 1'
#
loop_
_entity.id
_entity.type
_entity.pdbx_description
1 polymer ?
#
loop_
_entity_poly.entity_id
_entity_poly.type
_entity_poly.pdbx_seq_one_letter_code
_entity_poly.pdbx_strand_id
1 'polypeptide(L)'
;MARLAERLALIVRAAALLTVPARRFRAWIAPVLPDGLAAAGIAVVGLVIVGLAMMNGLHAYWAAAPSTLAAFVGTAVLVNLGSGLAGALLFSSWGLKDALTVGLVSGNRNVTLAWAAAGATLPPATEAYMAACVLPVLALPLAMKTVLALRARRLDFAARRLGNAA
;
A
#
# COMPACT_ATOMS: atom_id res chain seq x y z
N MET A 1 -11.16 -19.55 -9.05
CA MET A 1 -10.43 -18.39 -9.63
C MET A 1 -11.34 -17.41 -10.38
N ALA A 2 -12.16 -17.85 -11.36
CA ALA A 2 -13.01 -16.94 -12.15
C ALA A 2 -13.94 -16.01 -11.32
N ARG A 3 -14.61 -16.55 -10.29
CA ARG A 3 -15.49 -15.76 -9.39
C ARG A 3 -14.76 -14.67 -8.59
N LEU A 4 -13.49 -14.88 -8.23
CA LEU A 4 -12.69 -13.89 -7.51
C LEU A 4 -12.31 -12.73 -8.44
N ALA A 5 -11.83 -13.07 -9.64
CA ALA A 5 -11.50 -12.10 -10.67
C ALA A 5 -12.71 -11.25 -11.06
N GLU A 6 -13.89 -11.85 -11.15
CA GLU A 6 -15.15 -11.16 -11.39
C GLU A 6 -15.51 -10.18 -10.27
N ARG A 7 -15.46 -10.61 -9.00
CA ARG A 7 -15.72 -9.72 -7.84
C ARG A 7 -14.73 -8.56 -7.78
N LEU A 8 -13.44 -8.82 -8.03
CA LEU A 8 -12.43 -7.77 -8.13
C LEU A 8 -12.76 -6.78 -9.25
N ALA A 9 -13.09 -7.30 -10.43
CA ALA A 9 -13.47 -6.47 -11.57
C ALA A 9 -14.73 -5.65 -11.24
N LEU A 10 -15.72 -6.21 -10.54
CA LEU A 10 -16.93 -5.49 -10.13
C LEU A 10 -16.61 -4.35 -9.15
N ILE A 11 -15.80 -4.59 -8.11
CA ILE A 11 -15.43 -3.56 -7.14
C ILE A 11 -14.69 -2.41 -7.83
N VAL A 12 -13.69 -2.74 -8.66
CA VAL A 12 -12.87 -1.74 -9.37
C VAL A 12 -13.70 -1.00 -10.43
N ARG A 13 -14.51 -1.72 -11.22
CA ARG A 13 -15.34 -1.12 -12.26
C ARG A 13 -16.46 -0.26 -11.69
N ALA A 14 -17.09 -0.66 -10.59
CA ALA A 14 -18.11 0.15 -9.93
C ALA A 14 -17.51 1.49 -9.47
N ALA A 15 -16.35 1.46 -8.82
CA ALA A 15 -15.63 2.68 -8.44
C ALA A 15 -15.26 3.54 -9.65
N ALA A 16 -14.75 2.92 -10.73
CA ALA A 16 -14.41 3.63 -11.97
C ALA A 16 -15.65 4.24 -12.65
N LEU A 17 -16.77 3.51 -12.72
CA LEU A 17 -18.01 3.99 -13.31
C LEU A 17 -18.58 5.19 -12.56
N LEU A 18 -18.45 5.23 -11.22
CA LEU A 18 -18.85 6.37 -10.40
C LEU A 18 -18.02 7.64 -10.69
N THR A 19 -16.77 7.49 -11.17
CA THR A 19 -15.95 8.67 -11.51
C THR A 19 -16.38 9.36 -12.81
N VAL A 20 -17.04 8.66 -13.74
CA VAL A 20 -17.51 9.25 -15.01
C VAL A 20 -18.58 10.32 -14.80
N PRO A 21 -19.72 10.06 -14.10
CA PRO A 21 -20.69 11.08 -13.79
C PRO A 21 -20.13 12.12 -12.81
N ALA A 22 -19.26 11.73 -11.88
CA ALA A 22 -18.62 12.69 -10.98
C ALA A 22 -17.78 13.73 -11.73
N ARG A 23 -17.10 13.34 -12.82
CA ARG A 23 -16.42 14.27 -13.73
C ARG A 23 -17.40 15.10 -14.55
N ARG A 24 -18.49 14.50 -15.03
CA ARG A 24 -19.50 15.19 -15.85
C ARG A 24 -20.26 16.28 -15.10
N PHE A 25 -20.56 16.03 -13.82
CA PHE A 25 -21.29 16.93 -12.93
C PHE A 25 -20.37 17.64 -11.92
N ARG A 26 -19.06 17.70 -12.18
CA ARG A 26 -18.06 18.23 -11.25
C ARG A 26 -18.44 19.59 -10.67
N ALA A 27 -18.98 20.50 -11.47
CA ALA A 27 -19.39 21.84 -11.01
C ALA A 27 -20.45 21.81 -9.91
N TRP A 28 -21.30 20.78 -9.86
CA TRP A 28 -22.39 20.62 -8.90
C TRP A 28 -21.97 19.84 -7.66
N ILE A 29 -21.00 18.92 -7.81
CA ILE A 29 -20.58 18.02 -6.72
C ILE A 29 -19.33 18.56 -6.02
N ALA A 30 -18.52 19.41 -6.68
CA ALA A 30 -17.33 20.01 -6.10
C ALA A 30 -17.55 20.72 -4.75
N PRO A 31 -18.67 21.40 -4.48
CA PRO A 31 -18.92 22.01 -3.17
C PRO A 31 -19.15 20.99 -2.04
N VAL A 32 -19.54 19.76 -2.39
CA VAL A 32 -19.88 18.68 -1.44
C VAL A 32 -18.76 17.65 -1.31
N LEU A 33 -17.87 17.58 -2.31
CA LEU A 33 -16.75 16.66 -2.29
C LEU A 33 -15.74 17.05 -1.21
N PRO A 34 -15.25 16.08 -0.42
CA PRO A 34 -14.22 16.32 0.56
C PRO A 34 -12.95 16.84 -0.12
N ASP A 35 -12.25 17.73 0.56
CA ASP A 35 -10.91 18.12 0.14
C ASP A 35 -9.93 16.92 0.23
N GLY A 36 -8.73 17.10 -0.32
CA GLY A 36 -7.73 16.03 -0.34
C GLY A 36 -7.33 15.54 1.06
N LEU A 37 -7.44 16.39 2.08
CA LEU A 37 -7.08 16.04 3.45
C LEU A 37 -8.18 15.21 4.12
N ALA A 38 -9.44 15.58 3.94
CA ALA A 38 -10.61 14.84 4.39
C ALA A 38 -10.69 13.46 3.70
N ALA A 39 -10.41 13.40 2.39
CA ALA A 39 -10.33 12.13 1.67
C ALA A 39 -9.21 11.23 2.22
N ALA A 40 -8.05 11.80 2.55
CA ALA A 40 -6.97 11.07 3.22
C ALA A 40 -7.38 10.58 4.62
N GLY A 41 -8.10 11.41 5.39
CA GLY A 41 -8.65 11.03 6.69
C GLY A 41 -9.60 9.83 6.60
N ILE A 42 -10.52 9.84 5.63
CA ILE A 42 -11.43 8.71 5.37
C ILE A 42 -10.64 7.45 5.02
N ALA A 43 -9.60 7.56 4.18
CA ALA A 43 -8.75 6.43 3.84
C ALA A 43 -8.02 5.84 5.06
N VAL A 44 -7.54 6.70 5.97
CA VAL A 44 -6.91 6.26 7.23
C VAL A 44 -7.91 5.52 8.11
N VAL A 45 -9.12 6.04 8.28
CA VAL A 45 -10.18 5.35 9.05
C VAL A 45 -10.48 3.98 8.45
N GLY A 46 -10.63 3.89 7.12
CA GLY A 46 -10.82 2.62 6.43
C GLY A 46 -9.66 1.65 6.67
N LEU A 47 -8.42 2.14 6.63
CA LEU A 47 -7.23 1.34 6.91
C LEU A 47 -7.20 0.82 8.36
N VAL A 48 -7.61 1.63 9.33
CA VAL A 48 -7.73 1.22 10.74
C VAL A 48 -8.76 0.09 10.89
N ILE A 49 -9.94 0.25 10.29
CA ILE A 49 -10.98 -0.79 10.33
C ILE A 49 -10.49 -2.09 9.71
N VAL A 50 -9.80 -2.02 8.57
CA VAL A 50 -9.19 -3.19 7.92
C VAL A 50 -8.15 -3.84 8.82
N GLY A 51 -7.30 -3.04 9.47
CA GLY A 51 -6.31 -3.53 10.42
C GLY A 51 -6.95 -4.31 11.56
N LEU A 52 -8.01 -3.74 12.17
CA LEU A 52 -8.77 -4.41 13.22
C LEU A 52 -9.41 -5.72 12.75
N ALA A 53 -9.98 -5.74 11.54
CA ALA A 53 -10.56 -6.97 10.98
C ALA A 53 -9.51 -8.07 10.77
N MET A 54 -8.31 -7.70 10.30
CA MET A 54 -7.20 -8.61 10.07
C MET A 54 -6.55 -9.15 11.35
N MET A 55 -6.70 -8.44 12.48
CA MET A 55 -6.12 -8.85 13.77
C MET A 55 -6.64 -10.20 14.26
N ASN A 56 -7.86 -10.58 13.90
CA ASN A 56 -8.42 -11.87 14.31
C ASN A 56 -7.59 -13.05 13.74
N GLY A 57 -7.22 -12.97 12.47
CA GLY A 57 -6.35 -13.95 11.82
C GLY A 57 -4.94 -13.97 12.44
N LEU A 58 -4.38 -12.80 12.76
CA LEU A 58 -3.04 -12.70 13.34
C LEU A 58 -2.97 -13.24 14.79
N HIS A 59 -3.98 -12.96 15.60
CA HIS A 59 -4.03 -13.36 17.00
C HIS A 59 -4.08 -14.88 17.16
N ALA A 60 -4.86 -15.56 16.29
CA ALA A 60 -4.95 -17.02 16.29
C ALA A 60 -3.59 -17.70 16.07
N TYR A 61 -2.76 -17.16 15.18
CA TYR A 61 -1.42 -17.70 14.89
C TYR A 61 -0.34 -17.24 15.87
N TRP A 62 -0.49 -16.07 16.49
CA TRP A 62 0.46 -15.56 17.47
C TRP A 62 0.60 -16.50 18.67
N ALA A 63 -0.53 -16.97 19.22
CA ALA A 63 -0.53 -17.87 20.37
C ALA A 63 -0.25 -19.33 19.99
N ALA A 64 -0.76 -19.78 18.84
CA ALA A 64 -0.71 -21.20 18.48
C ALA A 64 0.56 -21.61 17.70
N ALA A 65 1.12 -20.73 16.87
CA ALA A 65 2.20 -21.07 15.94
C ALA A 65 3.05 -19.84 15.53
N PRO A 66 3.81 -19.24 16.45
CA PRO A 66 4.57 -18.00 16.19
C PRO A 66 5.64 -18.16 15.09
N SER A 67 6.22 -19.35 14.94
CA SER A 67 7.18 -19.64 13.85
C SER A 67 6.53 -19.55 12.47
N THR A 68 5.29 -20.01 12.33
CA THR A 68 4.52 -19.93 11.08
C THR A 68 4.21 -18.49 10.73
N LEU A 69 3.83 -17.69 11.74
CA LEU A 69 3.60 -16.26 11.54
C LEU A 69 4.89 -15.53 11.11
N ALA A 70 6.03 -15.84 11.71
CA ALA A 70 7.33 -15.29 11.30
C ALA A 70 7.65 -15.65 9.84
N ALA A 71 7.36 -16.88 9.41
CA ALA A 71 7.51 -17.29 8.01
C ALA A 71 6.56 -16.52 7.07
N PHE A 72 5.31 -16.27 7.48
CA PHE A 72 4.38 -15.44 6.71
C PHE A 72 4.87 -14.00 6.55
N VAL A 73 5.35 -13.39 7.62
CA VAL A 73 5.93 -12.04 7.56
C VAL A 73 7.17 -12.01 6.68
N GLY A 74 8.09 -12.96 6.87
CA GLY A 74 9.32 -13.05 6.08
C GLY A 74 9.06 -13.23 4.58
N THR A 75 8.14 -14.14 4.24
CA THR A 75 7.74 -14.37 2.83
C THR A 75 7.00 -13.17 2.25
N ALA A 76 6.13 -12.51 3.03
CA ALA A 76 5.45 -11.28 2.58
C ALA A 76 6.44 -10.15 2.29
N VAL A 77 7.43 -9.94 3.16
CA VAL A 77 8.51 -8.96 2.95
C VAL A 77 9.32 -9.32 1.70
N LEU A 78 9.73 -10.58 1.56
CA LEU A 78 10.53 -11.05 0.43
C LEU A 78 9.78 -10.87 -0.90
N VAL A 79 8.50 -11.21 -0.95
CA VAL A 79 7.68 -11.05 -2.15
C VAL A 79 7.45 -9.57 -2.47
N ASN A 80 7.20 -8.73 -1.46
CA ASN A 80 7.02 -7.29 -1.66
C ASN A 80 8.30 -6.66 -2.24
N LEU A 81 9.44 -6.86 -1.58
CA LEU A 81 10.72 -6.32 -2.02
C LEU A 81 11.15 -6.93 -3.35
N GLY A 82 11.00 -8.24 -3.53
CA GLY A 82 11.36 -8.94 -4.75
C GLY A 82 10.57 -8.44 -5.95
N SER A 83 9.26 -8.25 -5.80
CA SER A 83 8.43 -7.68 -6.89
C SER A 83 8.71 -6.21 -7.16
N GLY A 84 9.10 -5.44 -6.13
CA GLY A 84 9.53 -4.06 -6.33
C GLY A 84 10.89 -3.95 -7.03
N LEU A 85 11.87 -4.76 -6.64
CA LEU A 85 13.17 -4.84 -7.29
C LEU A 85 13.05 -5.35 -8.72
N ALA A 86 12.27 -6.40 -8.95
CA ALA A 86 12.00 -6.89 -10.30
C ALA A 86 11.38 -5.80 -11.18
N GLY A 87 10.40 -5.05 -10.67
CA GLY A 87 9.83 -3.90 -11.37
C GLY A 87 10.88 -2.83 -11.70
N ALA A 88 11.69 -2.43 -10.72
CA ALA A 88 12.73 -1.42 -10.95
C ALA A 88 13.81 -1.88 -11.95
N LEU A 89 14.22 -3.15 -11.91
CA LEU A 89 15.21 -3.72 -12.82
C LEU A 89 14.68 -3.83 -14.25
N LEU A 90 13.46 -4.34 -14.42
CA LEU A 90 12.83 -4.49 -15.73
C LEU A 90 12.65 -3.15 -16.44
N PHE A 91 12.38 -2.08 -15.69
CA PHE A 91 12.16 -0.74 -16.23
C PHE A 91 13.36 0.20 -16.04
N SER A 92 14.54 -0.35 -15.75
CA SER A 92 15.77 0.42 -15.52
C SER A 92 16.18 1.28 -16.73
N SER A 93 15.81 0.87 -17.94
CA SER A 93 16.06 1.60 -19.18
C SER A 93 15.24 2.89 -19.32
N TRP A 94 14.18 3.10 -18.53
CA TRP A 94 13.32 4.29 -18.61
C TRP A 94 13.80 5.44 -17.74
N GLY A 95 14.94 5.26 -17.05
CA GLY A 95 15.50 6.25 -16.14
C GLY A 95 15.14 5.98 -14.69
N LEU A 96 16.00 6.49 -13.79
CA LEU A 96 15.97 6.12 -12.37
C LEU A 96 14.65 6.45 -11.67
N LYS A 97 14.04 7.60 -12.00
CA LYS A 97 12.77 8.02 -11.37
C LYS A 97 11.64 7.08 -11.74
N ASP A 98 11.46 6.81 -13.03
CA ASP A 98 10.37 5.97 -13.52
C ASP A 98 10.55 4.50 -13.12
N ALA A 99 11.78 3.99 -13.19
CA ALA A 99 12.13 2.66 -12.71
C ALA A 99 11.80 2.48 -11.22
N LEU A 100 12.17 3.45 -10.37
CA LEU A 100 11.86 3.39 -8.94
C LEU A 100 10.36 3.55 -8.66
N THR A 101 9.64 4.36 -9.42
CA THR A 101 8.18 4.50 -9.29
C THR A 101 7.47 3.20 -9.67
N VAL A 102 7.83 2.59 -10.80
CA VAL A 102 7.24 1.31 -11.23
C VAL A 102 7.59 0.19 -10.25
N GLY A 103 8.84 0.15 -9.77
CA GLY A 103 9.25 -0.77 -8.72
C GLY A 103 8.42 -0.60 -7.44
N LEU A 104 8.27 0.63 -6.95
CA LEU A 104 7.50 0.91 -5.73
C LEU A 104 6.04 0.50 -5.86
N VAL A 105 5.40 0.76 -7.00
CA VAL A 105 3.99 0.40 -7.27
C VAL A 105 3.82 -1.11 -7.47
N SER A 106 4.80 -1.78 -8.09
CA SER A 106 4.80 -3.25 -8.30
C SER A 106 4.85 -4.04 -7.00
N GLY A 107 5.65 -3.56 -6.04
CA GLY A 107 5.72 -4.11 -4.69
C GLY A 107 4.44 -3.84 -3.90
N ASN A 108 4.04 -2.57 -3.78
CA ASN A 108 2.95 -2.13 -2.91
C ASN A 108 1.57 -2.32 -3.52
N ARG A 109 1.21 -3.57 -3.78
CA ARG A 109 -0.12 -3.97 -4.23
C ARG A 109 -1.15 -3.84 -3.09
N ASN A 110 -2.38 -3.52 -3.47
CA ASN A 110 -3.49 -3.42 -2.52
C ASN A 110 -4.02 -4.82 -2.15
N VAL A 111 -3.40 -5.44 -1.15
CA VAL A 111 -3.79 -6.78 -0.66
C VAL A 111 -5.17 -6.74 0.02
N THR A 112 -5.55 -5.62 0.61
CA THR A 112 -6.88 -5.42 1.22
C THR A 112 -8.01 -5.55 0.19
N LEU A 113 -7.81 -5.05 -1.02
CA LEU A 113 -8.79 -5.20 -2.10
C LEU A 113 -8.96 -6.67 -2.50
N ALA A 114 -7.86 -7.43 -2.56
CA ALA A 114 -7.90 -8.87 -2.84
C ALA A 114 -8.62 -9.63 -1.73
N TRP A 115 -8.37 -9.29 -0.47
CA TRP A 115 -9.08 -9.83 0.69
C TRP A 115 -10.58 -9.50 0.66
N ALA A 116 -10.95 -8.24 0.38
CA ALA A 116 -12.34 -7.80 0.30
C ALA A 116 -13.12 -8.55 -0.81
N ALA A 117 -12.49 -8.80 -1.96
CA ALA A 117 -13.12 -9.55 -3.03
C ALA A 117 -13.25 -11.05 -2.73
N ALA A 118 -12.28 -11.61 -1.99
CA ALA A 118 -12.35 -12.99 -1.53
C ALA A 118 -13.44 -13.19 -0.47
N GLY A 119 -13.64 -12.21 0.42
CA GLY A 119 -14.63 -12.28 1.49
C GLY A 119 -14.32 -13.38 2.50
N ALA A 120 -15.32 -13.78 3.29
CA ALA A 120 -15.19 -14.77 4.38
C ALA A 120 -14.91 -16.22 3.92
N THR A 121 -14.58 -16.44 2.64
CA THR A 121 -14.32 -17.78 2.09
C THR A 121 -12.84 -18.19 2.14
N LEU A 122 -11.97 -17.35 2.70
CA LEU A 122 -10.54 -17.64 2.80
C LEU A 122 -10.25 -18.59 3.96
N PRO A 123 -9.35 -19.58 3.78
CA PRO A 123 -8.82 -20.33 4.89
C PRO A 123 -8.10 -19.41 5.90
N PRO A 124 -8.12 -19.72 7.21
CA PRO A 124 -7.49 -18.89 8.24
C PRO A 124 -5.99 -18.61 7.99
N ALA A 125 -5.26 -19.56 7.40
CA ALA A 125 -3.86 -19.39 7.03
C ALA A 125 -3.66 -18.31 5.95
N THR A 126 -4.56 -18.26 4.96
CA THR A 126 -4.50 -17.26 3.89
C THR A 126 -4.84 -15.88 4.40
N GLU A 127 -5.79 -15.77 5.33
CA GLU A 127 -6.14 -14.53 6.00
C GLU A 127 -4.97 -13.99 6.86
N ALA A 128 -4.33 -14.86 7.64
CA ALA A 128 -3.14 -14.50 8.42
C ALA A 128 -1.96 -14.06 7.52
N TYR A 129 -1.74 -14.72 6.39
CA TYR A 129 -0.75 -14.30 5.40
C TYR A 129 -1.09 -12.94 4.78
N MET A 130 -2.35 -12.71 4.37
CA MET A 130 -2.78 -11.42 3.82
C MET A 130 -2.63 -10.28 4.83
N ALA A 131 -2.91 -10.54 6.11
CA ALA A 131 -2.66 -9.61 7.20
C ALA A 131 -1.15 -9.31 7.35
N ALA A 132 -0.29 -10.33 7.27
CA ALA A 132 1.16 -10.15 7.30
C ALA A 132 1.67 -9.31 6.11
N CYS A 133 1.03 -9.36 4.93
CA CYS A 133 1.37 -8.53 3.79
C CYS A 133 1.15 -7.03 4.01
N VAL A 134 0.27 -6.63 4.93
CA VAL A 134 0.03 -5.21 5.23
C VAL A 134 1.28 -4.56 5.85
N LEU A 135 2.07 -5.31 6.62
CA LEU A 135 3.28 -4.81 7.28
C LEU A 135 4.30 -4.22 6.29
N PRO A 136 4.83 -4.96 5.30
CA PRO A 136 5.79 -4.40 4.37
C PRO A 136 5.16 -3.34 3.45
N VAL A 137 3.85 -3.44 3.15
CA VAL A 137 3.14 -2.45 2.31
C VAL A 137 3.09 -1.07 2.97
N LEU A 138 2.91 -1.01 4.30
CA LEU A 138 2.92 0.24 5.05
C LEU A 138 4.33 0.69 5.44
N ALA A 139 5.19 -0.25 5.81
CA ALA A 139 6.54 0.06 6.30
C ALA A 139 7.44 0.63 5.20
N LEU A 140 7.38 0.09 3.98
CA LEU A 140 8.31 0.45 2.91
C LEU A 140 8.16 1.91 2.43
N PRO A 141 6.94 2.43 2.11
CA PRO A 141 6.76 3.84 1.78
C PRO A 141 7.18 4.77 2.92
N LEU A 142 6.88 4.39 4.16
CA LEU A 142 7.23 5.19 5.32
C LEU A 142 8.75 5.25 5.49
N ALA A 143 9.44 4.13 5.37
CA ALA A 143 10.90 4.05 5.39
C ALA A 143 11.54 4.87 4.25
N MET A 144 11.01 4.79 3.04
CA MET A 144 11.51 5.61 1.93
C MET A 144 11.32 7.11 2.20
N LYS A 145 10.14 7.49 2.69
CA LYS A 145 9.83 8.89 3.05
C LYS A 145 10.77 9.40 4.15
N THR A 146 11.02 8.62 5.19
CA THR A 146 11.93 9.02 6.28
C THR A 146 13.37 9.13 5.80
N VAL A 147 13.87 8.18 5.01
CA VAL A 147 15.22 8.23 4.43
C VAL A 147 15.40 9.45 3.55
N LEU A 148 14.44 9.74 2.67
CA LEU A 148 14.48 10.92 1.80
C LEU A 148 14.44 12.23 2.59
N ALA A 149 13.60 12.31 3.63
CA ALA A 149 13.51 13.48 4.50
C ALA A 149 14.82 13.70 5.29
N LEU A 150 15.44 12.64 5.80
CA LEU A 150 16.72 12.71 6.51
C LEU A 150 17.85 13.16 5.57
N ARG A 151 17.85 12.67 4.32
CA ARG A 151 18.84 13.09 3.31
C ARG A 151 18.70 14.57 2.97
N ALA A 152 17.48 15.07 2.78
CA ALA A 152 17.23 16.49 2.52
C ALA A 152 17.75 17.37 3.67
N ARG A 153 17.41 17.01 4.92
CA ARG A 153 17.89 17.73 6.11
C ARG A 153 19.42 17.77 6.23
N ARG A 154 20.10 16.68 5.87
CA ARG A 154 21.57 16.64 5.88
C ARG A 154 22.19 17.58 4.83
N LEU A 155 21.59 17.66 3.65
CA LEU A 155 22.05 18.56 2.58
C LEU A 155 21.84 20.03 2.96
N ASP A 156 20.69 20.36 3.55
CA ASP A 156 20.41 21.72 4.05
C ASP A 156 21.40 22.13 5.15
N PHE A 157 21.73 21.21 6.07
CA PHE A 157 22.69 21.47 7.13
C PHE A 157 24.11 21.70 6.58
N ALA A 158 24.53 20.90 5.59
CA ALA A 158 25.82 21.07 4.93
C ALA A 158 25.92 22.41 4.17
N ALA A 159 24.86 22.80 3.47
CA ALA A 159 24.78 24.08 2.75
C ALA A 159 24.87 25.29 3.70
N ARG A 160 24.18 25.25 4.85
CA ARG A 160 24.25 26.29 5.89
C ARG A 160 25.65 26.41 6.51
N ARG A 161 26.38 25.30 6.64
CA ARG A 161 27.75 25.29 7.18
C ARG A 161 28.76 25.95 6.24
N LEU A 162 28.59 25.78 4.94
CA LEU A 162 29.45 26.40 3.92
C LEU A 162 29.14 27.89 3.74
N GLY A 163 27.87 28.30 3.87
CA GLY A 163 27.47 29.71 3.79
C GLY A 163 27.89 30.58 4.99
N ASN A 164 28.14 29.98 6.15
CA ASN A 164 28.66 30.69 7.34
C ASN A 164 30.21 30.72 7.41
N ALA A 165 30.89 30.09 6.46
CA ALA A 165 32.35 30.03 6.37
C ALA A 165 32.92 30.94 5.27
N ALA A 166 32.06 31.71 4.60
CA ALA A 166 32.39 32.75 3.62
C ALA A 166 32.05 34.12 4.20
#